data_AF-A0A4U9IDP1-F1
#
_entry.id   AF-A0A4U9IDP1-F1
#
_cell.length_a   1.000
_cell.length_b   1.000
_cell.length_c   1.000
_cell.angle_alpha   90.00
_cell.angle_beta   90.00
_cell.angle_gamma   90.00
#
_symmetry.space_group_name_H-M   'P 1'
#
loop_
_entity.id
_entity.type
_entity.pdbx_description
1 polymer ?
#
loop_
_entity_poly.entity_id
_entity_poly.type
_entity_poly.pdbx_seq_one_letter_code
_entity_poly.pdbx_strand_id
1 'polypeptide(L)' 'MPTKIVIKKNTYFDSVSLMSVSTKANKLPGVEQAFVAMATEMNKGVLKNLGLLTPELEDAKKRRSDDRD' A
#
# COMPACT_ATOMS: atom_id res chain seq x y z
N MET A 1 -7.78 3.79 -13.10
CA MET A 1 -6.35 4.00 -12.80
C MET A 1 -6.24 4.80 -11.50
N PRO A 2 -5.27 4.51 -10.61
CA PRO A 2 -5.12 5.25 -9.36
C PRO A 2 -4.80 6.72 -9.64
N THR A 3 -5.52 7.62 -8.97
CA THR A 3 -5.32 9.09 -9.11
C THR A 3 -4.19 9.61 -8.24
N LYS A 4 -3.76 8.84 -7.22
CA LYS A 4 -2.67 9.20 -6.31
C LYS A 4 -1.97 7.98 -5.74
N ILE A 5 -0.64 8.05 -5.67
CA ILE A 5 0.21 7.02 -5.08
C ILE A 5 1.19 7.70 -4.12
N VAL A 6 1.41 7.08 -2.96
CA VAL A 6 2.36 7.58 -1.96
C VAL A 6 3.13 6.39 -1.39
N ILE A 7 4.44 6.36 -1.60
CA ILE A 7 5.33 5.36 -1.02
C ILE A 7 6.08 5.96 0.16
N LYS A 8 5.93 5.35 1.34
CA LYS A 8 6.67 5.70 2.56
C LYS A 8 7.80 4.69 2.80
N LYS A 9 9.01 5.05 2.36
CA LYS A 9 10.22 4.24 2.59
C LYS A 9 10.59 4.24 4.08
N ASN A 10 11.36 3.24 4.50
CA ASN A 10 11.92 3.13 5.86
C ASN A 10 10.89 3.23 6.99
N THR A 11 9.65 2.86 6.72
CA THR A 11 8.54 2.94 7.67
C THR A 11 7.95 1.55 7.87
N TYR A 12 7.49 1.27 9.08
CA TYR A 12 6.76 0.06 9.42
C TYR A 12 5.51 0.41 10.21
N PHE A 13 4.39 -0.19 9.84
CA PHE A 13 3.14 -0.18 10.59
C PHE A 13 2.59 -1.59 10.66
N ASP A 14 1.88 -1.91 11.74
CA ASP A 14 1.17 -3.17 11.86
C ASP A 14 -0.03 -3.23 10.90
N SER A 15 -0.46 -4.45 10.56
CA SER A 15 -1.54 -4.66 9.60
C SER A 15 -2.88 -4.11 10.09
N VAL A 16 -3.17 -4.12 11.39
CA VAL A 16 -4.43 -3.65 11.95
C VAL A 16 -4.56 -2.13 11.78
N SER A 17 -3.50 -1.39 12.08
CA SER A 17 -3.41 0.05 11.85
C SER A 17 -3.64 0.39 10.37
N LEU A 18 -2.97 -0.32 9.47
CA LEU A 18 -3.09 -0.10 8.02
C LEU A 18 -4.49 -0.45 7.47
N MET A 19 -5.10 -1.54 7.96
CA MET A 19 -6.47 -1.91 7.60
C MET A 19 -7.49 -0.90 8.13
N SER A 20 -7.30 -0.37 9.34
CA SER A 20 -8.15 0.67 9.91
C SER A 20 -8.11 1.95 9.07
N VAL A 21 -6.91 2.38 8.64
CA VAL A 21 -6.76 3.53 7.74
C VAL A 21 -7.41 3.27 6.39
N SER A 22 -7.18 2.09 5.79
CA SER A 22 -7.82 1.72 4.52
C SER A 22 -9.35 1.76 4.64
N THR A 23 -9.90 1.19 5.70
CA THR A 23 -11.36 1.18 5.97
C THR A 23 -11.92 2.59 6.09
N LYS A 24 -11.23 3.47 6.83
CA LYS A 24 -11.66 4.87 7.00
C LYS A 24 -11.56 5.64 5.69
N ALA A 25 -10.49 5.45 4.91
CA ALA A 25 -10.28 6.12 3.62
C ALA A 25 -11.38 5.77 2.61
N ASN A 26 -11.78 4.50 2.53
CA ASN A 26 -12.86 4.05 1.66
C ASN A 26 -14.26 4.60 2.04
N LYS A 27 -14.42 5.20 3.23
CA LYS A 27 -15.68 5.83 3.64
C LYS A 27 -15.74 7.32 3.31
N LEU A 28 -14.66 7.91 2.79
CA LEU A 28 -14.62 9.33 2.46
C LEU A 28 -15.42 9.61 1.18
N PRO A 29 -16.20 10.70 1.11
CA PRO A 29 -16.92 11.08 -0.10
C PRO A 29 -15.97 11.24 -1.30
N GLY A 30 -16.32 10.63 -2.43
CA GLY A 30 -15.52 10.67 -3.65
C GLY A 30 -14.34 9.70 -3.70
N VAL A 31 -14.13 8.87 -2.67
CA VAL A 31 -13.17 7.76 -2.73
C VAL A 31 -13.87 6.52 -3.25
N GLU A 32 -13.51 6.11 -4.47
CA GLU A 32 -13.96 4.84 -5.06
C GLU A 32 -13.27 3.65 -4.39
N GLN A 33 -11.94 3.74 -4.21
CA GLN A 33 -11.16 2.70 -3.56
C GLN A 33 -9.82 3.23 -3.04
N ALA A 34 -9.46 2.84 -1.83
CA ALA A 34 -8.18 3.14 -1.20
C ALA A 34 -7.61 1.88 -0.51
N PHE A 35 -6.31 1.65 -0.67
CA PHE A 35 -5.62 0.56 0.01
C PHE A 35 -4.28 1.06 0.54
N VAL A 36 -4.06 0.86 1.84
CA VAL A 36 -2.83 1.21 2.54
C VAL A 36 -2.25 -0.06 3.11
N ALA A 37 -1.02 -0.38 2.70
CA ALA A 37 -0.40 -1.66 3.03
C ALA A 37 1.13 -1.56 3.02
N MET A 38 1.77 -2.50 3.71
CA MET A 38 3.21 -2.74 3.55
C MET A 38 3.47 -3.35 2.16
N ALA A 39 4.60 -3.00 1.54
CA ALA A 39 5.02 -3.49 0.23
C ALA A 39 5.50 -4.97 0.27
N THR A 40 4.63 -5.87 0.72
CA THR A 40 4.81 -7.32 0.66
C THR A 40 4.23 -7.86 -0.64
N GLU A 41 4.75 -8.98 -1.13
CA GLU A 41 4.27 -9.63 -2.35
C GLU A 41 2.77 -9.99 -2.28
N MET A 42 2.30 -10.42 -1.10
CA MET A 42 0.88 -10.68 -0.86
C MET A 42 0.03 -9.42 -1.08
N ASN A 43 0.44 -8.28 -0.55
CA ASN A 43 -0.31 -7.02 -0.66
C ASN A 43 -0.26 -6.44 -2.08
N LYS A 44 0.82 -6.67 -2.84
CA LYS A 44 0.88 -6.35 -4.27
C LYS A 44 -0.14 -7.15 -5.08
N GLY A 45 -0.32 -8.43 -4.75
CA GLY A 45 -1.38 -9.26 -5.33
C GLY A 45 -2.78 -8.67 -5.08
N VAL A 46 -3.04 -8.16 -3.87
CA VAL A 46 -4.30 -7.46 -3.56
C VAL A 46 -4.45 -6.19 -4.39
N LEU A 47 -3.42 -5.33 -4.45
CA LEU A 47 -3.43 -4.11 -5.27
C LEU A 47 -3.71 -4.42 -6.76
N LYS A 48 -3.19 -5.53 -7.28
CA LYS A 48 -3.44 -5.98 -8.66
C LYS A 48 -4.90 -6.32 -8.88
N ASN A 49 -5.48 -7.13 -7.99
CA ASN A 49 -6.90 -7.53 -8.06
C ASN A 49 -7.85 -6.34 -7.93
N LEU A 50 -7.41 -5.32 -7.18
CA LEU A 50 -8.11 -4.06 -6.99
C LEU A 50 -7.93 -3.07 -8.16
N GLY A 51 -7.10 -3.37 -9.15
CA GLY A 51 -6.79 -2.44 -10.26
C GLY A 51 -5.99 -1.20 -9.84
N LEU A 52 -5.33 -1.26 -8.67
CA LEU A 52 -4.58 -0.17 -8.05
C LEU A 52 -3.06 -0.34 -8.17
N LEU A 53 -2.59 -1.51 -8.61
CA LEU A 53 -1.15 -1.76 -8.81
C LEU A 53 -0.62 -0.96 -10.00
N THR A 54 0.51 -0.28 -9.79
CA THR A 54 1.28 0.42 -10.83
C THR A 54 2.72 -0.08 -10.86
N PRO A 55 3.49 0.19 -11.92
CA PRO A 55 4.90 -0.19 -11.98
C PRO A 55 5.72 0.33 -10.78
N GLU A 56 5.43 1.55 -10.32
CA GLU A 56 6.09 2.14 -9.14
C GLU A 56 5.83 1.33 -7.85
N LEU A 57 4.60 0.80 -7.69
CA LEU A 57 4.22 -0.04 -6.55
C LEU A 57 4.74 -1.47 -6.67
N GLU A 58 4.90 -1.97 -7.89
CA GLU A 58 5.52 -3.27 -8.15
C GLU A 58 7.00 -3.26 -7.75
N ASP A 59 7.70 -2.17 -8.06
CA ASP A 59 9.10 -1.95 -7.68
C ASP A 59 9.29 -1.61 -6.20
N ALA A 60 8.23 -1.26 -5.48
CA ALA A 60 8.31 -0.99 -4.05
C ALA A 60 8.67 -2.27 -3.28
N LYS A 61 9.71 -2.19 -2.44
CA LYS A 61 10.20 -3.34 -1.68
C LYS A 61 9.99 -3.13 -0.19
N LYS A 62 9.61 -4.20 0.51
CA LYS A 62 9.82 -4.27 1.95
C LYS A 62 11.33 -4.19 2.22
N ARG A 63 11.73 -3.29 3.12
CA ARG A 63 13.12 -3.16 3.56
C ARG A 63 13.61 -4.52 4.09
N ARG A 64 14.73 -5.02 3.56
CA ARG A 64 15.41 -6.22 4.06
C ARG A 64 16.20 -5.87 5.33
N SER A 65 16.46 -6.86 6.17
CA SER A 65 17.31 -6.73 7.37
C SER A 65 18.71 -6.19 7.04
N ASP A 66 19.15 -6.41 5.81
CA ASP A 66 20.49 -6.14 5.30
C ASP A 66 20.58 -4.76 4.62
N ASP A 67 19.45 -4.06 4.42
CA ASP A 67 19.42 -2.66 3.96
C ASP A 67 19.72 -1.68 5.13
N ARG A 68 20.56 -2.12 6.08
CA ARG A 68 21.05 -1.36 7.24
C ARG A 68 22.52 -1.00 7.05
N ASP A 69 22.85 -0.51 5.86
CA ASP A 69 24.12 0.16 5.58
C ASP A 69 23.83 1.63 5.23
#